data_AF-A0A849P9R6-F1
#
_entry.id   AF-A0A849P9R6-F1
#
_cell.length_a   1.000
_cell.length_b   1.000
_cell.length_c   1.000
_cell.angle_alpha   90.00
_cell.angle_beta   90.00
_cell.angle_gamma   90.00
#
_symmetry.space_group_name_H-M   'P 1'
#
loop_
_entity.id
_entity.type
_entity.pdbx_description
1 polymer ?
#
loop_
_entity_poly.entity_id
_entity_poly.type
_entity_poly.pdbx_seq_one_letter_code
_entity_poly.pdbx_strand_id
1 'polypeptide(L)' 'SEAAAARYGLSAFDILVELGKRRMVGGQEDMIVDVALDLVRKQQGV' A
#
# COMPACT_ATOMS: atom_id res chain seq x y z
N SER A 1 -5.51 3.73 0.70
CA SER A 1 -6.56 4.61 0.15
C SER A 1 -6.76 4.27 -1.31
N GLU A 2 -7.96 4.49 -1.84
CA GLU A 2 -8.30 4.25 -3.25
C GLU A 2 -7.43 5.08 -4.22
N ALA A 3 -6.93 6.23 -3.77
CA ALA A 3 -6.02 7.08 -4.54
C ALA A 3 -4.65 6.40 -4.82
N ALA A 4 -4.06 5.72 -3.83
CA ALA A 4 -2.81 4.98 -4.02
C ALA A 4 -3.02 3.75 -4.90
N ALA A 5 -4.15 3.05 -4.73
CA ALA A 5 -4.56 1.94 -5.58
C ALA A 5 -4.62 2.35 -7.06
N ALA A 6 -5.34 3.43 -7.37
CA ALA A 6 -5.44 3.97 -8.72
C ALA A 6 -4.09 4.45 -9.29
N ARG A 7 -3.26 5.11 -8.47
CA ARG A 7 -1.97 5.65 -8.90
C ARG A 7 -0.95 4.57 -9.25
N TYR A 8 -0.95 3.45 -8.53
CA TYR A 8 0.05 2.40 -8.66
C TYR A 8 -0.49 1.13 -9.33
N GLY A 9 -1.74 1.13 -9.80
CA GLY A 9 -2.36 -0.04 -10.42
C GLY A 9 -2.55 -1.20 -9.45
N LEU A 10 -2.67 -0.91 -8.15
CA LEU A 10 -2.83 -1.91 -7.10
C LEU A 10 -4.30 -2.03 -6.68
N SER A 11 -4.66 -3.16 -6.08
CA SER A 11 -5.94 -3.27 -5.38
C SER A 11 -5.89 -2.48 -4.06
N ALA A 12 -6.92 -1.67 -3.81
CA ALA A 12 -7.08 -1.00 -2.52
C ALA A 12 -7.16 -2.00 -1.35
N PHE A 13 -7.69 -3.20 -1.61
CA PHE A 13 -7.75 -4.28 -0.64
C PHE A 13 -6.34 -4.76 -0.22
N ASP A 14 -5.44 -4.98 -1.18
CA ASP A 14 -4.08 -5.43 -0.90
C ASP A 14 -3.31 -4.42 -0.05
N ILE A 15 -3.51 -3.13 -0.34
CA ILE A 15 -2.95 -2.04 0.45
C ILE A 15 -3.47 -2.09 1.89
N LEU A 16 -4.78 -2.26 2.11
CA LEU A 16 -5.37 -2.34 3.45
C LEU A 16 -4.89 -3.57 4.24
N VAL A 17 -4.76 -4.72 3.57
CA VAL A 17 -4.24 -5.95 4.18
C VAL A 17 -2.78 -5.76 4.63
N GLU A 18 -1.94 -5.16 3.78
CA GLU A 18 -0.53 -4.92 4.12
C GLU A 18 -0.38 -3.87 5.23
N LEU A 19 -1.21 -2.83 5.25
CA LEU A 19 -1.28 -1.86 6.35
C LEU A 19 -1.64 -2.54 7.68
N GLY A 20 -2.61 -3.47 7.66
CA GLY A 20 -2.98 -4.27 8.82
C GLY A 20 -1.84 -5.17 9.31
N LYS A 21 -1.12 -5.83 8.40
CA LYS A 21 0.08 -6.63 8.74
C LYS A 21 1.17 -5.80 9.41
N ARG A 22 1.36 -4.56 8.94
CA ARG A 22 2.33 -3.61 9.50
C ARG A 22 1.88 -2.93 10.79
N ARG A 23 0.67 -3.23 11.28
CA ARG A 23 0.07 -2.65 12.50
C ARG A 23 0.07 -1.12 12.48
N MET A 24 -0.22 -0.56 11.31
CA MET A 24 -0.26 0.88 11.11
C MET A 24 -1.46 1.49 11.83
N VAL A 25 -1.25 2.65 12.46
CA VAL A 25 -2.30 3.40 13.18
C VAL A 25 -2.69 4.65 12.39
N GLY A 26 -3.92 5.14 12.60
CA GLY A 26 -4.41 6.35 11.94
C GLY A 26 -3.50 7.56 12.20
N GLY A 27 -3.29 8.38 11.17
CA GLY A 27 -2.34 9.50 11.19
C GLY A 27 -1.01 9.23 10.47
N GLN A 28 -0.83 8.02 9.92
CA GLN A 28 0.34 7.61 9.13
C GLN A 28 0.01 7.53 7.62
N GLU A 29 -0.65 8.56 7.10
CA GLU A 29 -1.16 8.57 5.73
C GLU A 29 -0.04 8.56 4.69
N ASP A 30 1.12 9.14 4.99
CA ASP A 30 2.32 9.10 4.14
C ASP A 30 2.81 7.67 3.87
N MET A 31 2.66 6.80 4.86
CA MET A 31 3.14 5.41 4.78
C MET A 31 2.26 4.53 3.89
N ILE A 32 1.06 4.99 3.50
CA ILE A 32 0.23 4.32 2.50
C ILE A 32 0.95 4.30 1.14
N VAL A 33 1.67 5.38 0.83
CA VAL A 33 2.46 5.48 -0.42
C VAL A 33 3.64 4.52 -0.37
N ASP A 34 4.35 4.43 0.76
CA ASP A 34 5.47 3.49 0.94
C ASP A 34 5.01 2.04 0.83
N VAL A 35 3.86 1.70 1.42
CA VAL A 35 3.25 0.37 1.29
C VAL A 35 2.90 0.07 -0.16
N ALA A 36 2.33 1.03 -0.88
CA ALA A 36 2.03 0.86 -2.30
C ALA A 36 3.30 0.63 -3.13
N LEU A 37 4.38 1.38 -2.88
CA LEU A 37 5.66 1.20 -3.55
C LEU A 37 6.28 -0.18 -3.26
N ASP A 38 6.19 -0.66 -2.03
CA ASP A 38 6.65 -2.00 -1.66
C ASP A 38 5.85 -3.10 -2.33
N LEU A 39 4.53 -2.94 -2.44
CA LEU A 39 3.67 -3.90 -3.14
C LEU A 39 3.96 -3.95 -4.64
N VAL A 40 4.22 -2.80 -5.27
CA VAL A 40 4.66 -2.73 -6.67
C VAL A 40 5.99 -3.46 -6.86
N ARG A 41 6.98 -3.22 -5.98
CA ARG A 41 8.28 -3.92 -6.02
C ARG A 41 8.12 -5.43 -5.89
N LYS A 42 7.29 -5.90 -4.95
CA LYS A 42 6.98 -7.32 -4.76
C LYS A 42 6.33 -7.94 -6.01
N GLN A 43 5.44 -7.23 -6.72
CA GLN A 43 4.86 -7.72 -7.96
C GLN A 43 5.88 -7.81 -9.11
N GLN A 44 6.84 -6.90 -9.15
CA GLN A 44 7.87 -6.86 -10.20
C GLN A 44 9.00 -7.88 -10.00
N GLY A 45 9.08 -8.52 -8.82
CA GLY A 45 10.05 -9.59 -8.55
C GLY A 45 11.51 -9.14 -8.60
N VAL A 46 11.76 -7.83 -8.40
CA VAL A 46 13.08 -7.21 -8.32
C VAL A 46 13.56 -7.10 -6.88
#